data_AF-A0A4R8WE85-F1
#
_entry.id   AF-A0A4R8WE85-F1
#
_cell.length_a   1.000
_cell.length_b   1.000
_cell.length_c   1.000
_cell.angle_alpha   90.00
_cell.angle_beta   90.00
_cell.angle_gamma   90.00
#
_symmetry.space_group_name_H-M   'P 1'
#
loop_
_entity.id
_entity.type
_entity.pdbx_description
1 polymer ?
#
loop_
_entity_poly.entity_id
_entity_poly.type
_entity_poly.pdbx_seq_one_letter_code
_entity_poly.pdbx_strand_id
1 'polypeptide(L)'
;MSSFLAPSTRAALVRLAELNEDQAAPPLERVRAIRRLVHELEADPATLAGVRDALHAGAGWDEIADAAGLKPAAARWRWSGTDVDIAARLAAGRKRGARPSSVPTELPGLSVAQAAATLGVTVQAVYLQVSRGKLASRTVELPDGRSYKRVFLDGAPDDASIELPTRSHIEDGATDD
;
A
#
# COMPACT_ATOMS: atom_id res chain seq x y z
N MET A 1 33.50 10.93 19.26
CA MET A 1 32.39 11.70 18.65
C MET A 1 31.17 10.79 18.62
N SER A 2 30.11 11.14 19.36
CA SER A 2 28.83 10.42 19.28
C SER A 2 28.18 10.71 17.93
N SER A 3 27.92 9.68 17.13
CA SER A 3 27.21 9.83 15.86
C SER A 3 25.72 10.07 16.13
N PHE A 4 25.15 11.04 15.43
CA PHE A 4 23.75 11.44 15.58
C PHE A 4 22.76 10.42 14.99
N LEU A 5 23.18 9.65 13.98
CA LEU A 5 22.33 8.65 13.32
C LEU A 5 22.08 7.44 14.21
N ALA A 6 20.87 6.89 14.11
CA ALA A 6 20.54 5.62 14.71
C ALA A 6 21.44 4.49 14.18
N PRO A 7 21.67 3.42 14.97
CA PRO A 7 22.53 2.31 14.55
C PRO A 7 22.10 1.66 13.23
N SER A 8 20.79 1.52 12.97
CA SER A 8 20.27 0.90 11.75
C SER A 8 20.53 1.75 10.51
N THR A 9 20.30 3.07 10.59
CA THR A 9 20.60 4.03 9.53
C THR A 9 22.09 4.06 9.22
N ARG A 10 22.93 4.05 10.25
CA ARG A 10 24.39 3.99 10.08
C ARG A 10 24.82 2.70 9.39
N ALA A 11 24.27 1.56 9.80
CA ALA A 11 24.57 0.28 9.15
C ALA A 11 24.12 0.27 7.68
N ALA A 12 22.96 0.84 7.36
CA ALA A 12 22.50 0.96 5.98
C ALA A 12 23.38 1.91 5.14
N LEU A 13 23.86 3.01 5.73
CA LEU A 13 24.79 3.94 5.08
C LEU A 13 26.13 3.27 4.78
N VAL A 14 26.72 2.59 5.76
CA VAL A 14 27.96 1.83 5.59
C VAL A 14 27.80 0.79 4.49
N ARG A 15 26.70 0.03 4.51
CA ARG A 15 26.44 -0.99 3.49
C ARG A 15 26.34 -0.40 2.07
N LEU A 16 25.69 0.76 1.92
CA LEU A 16 25.60 1.42 0.62
C LEU A 16 26.99 1.92 0.17
N ALA A 17 27.79 2.47 1.09
CA ALA A 17 29.15 2.91 0.79
C ALA A 17 30.05 1.75 0.33
N GLU A 18 30.00 0.60 1.02
CA GLU A 18 30.71 -0.61 0.59
C GLU A 18 30.34 -1.04 -0.84
N LEU A 19 29.05 -1.04 -1.17
CA LEU A 19 28.57 -1.40 -2.50
C LEU A 19 28.89 -0.36 -3.58
N ASN A 20 29.14 0.89 -3.19
CA ASN A 20 29.57 1.95 -4.11
C ASN A 20 31.03 1.75 -4.55
N GLU A 21 31.88 1.27 -3.63
CA GLU A 21 33.29 0.98 -3.92
C GLU A 21 33.49 -0.37 -4.65
N ASP A 22 32.54 -1.29 -4.54
CA ASP A 22 32.57 -2.58 -5.22
C ASP A 22 32.04 -2.48 -6.67
N GLN A 23 32.96 -2.43 -7.64
CA GLN A 23 32.63 -2.39 -9.08
C GLN A 23 31.94 -3.68 -9.58
N ALA A 24 32.06 -4.79 -8.86
CA ALA A 24 31.42 -6.06 -9.18
C ALA A 24 30.05 -6.23 -8.48
N ALA A 25 29.61 -5.25 -7.68
CA ALA A 25 28.35 -5.31 -6.95
C ALA A 25 27.16 -5.59 -7.89
N PRO A 26 26.34 -6.62 -7.61
CA PRO A 26 25.18 -6.93 -8.42
C PRO A 26 24.22 -5.72 -8.54
N PRO A 27 23.71 -5.39 -9.74
CA PRO A 27 22.85 -4.21 -9.92
C PRO A 27 21.63 -4.15 -8.99
N LEU A 28 20.99 -5.29 -8.72
CA LEU A 28 19.83 -5.36 -7.84
C LEU A 28 20.19 -5.14 -6.37
N GLU A 29 21.39 -5.52 -5.93
CA GLU A 29 21.86 -5.27 -4.56
C GLU A 29 22.07 -3.77 -4.32
N ARG A 30 22.57 -3.04 -5.32
CA ARG A 30 22.68 -1.58 -5.27
C ARG A 30 21.31 -0.92 -5.08
N VAL A 31 20.30 -1.34 -5.85
CA VAL A 31 18.93 -0.83 -5.72
C VAL A 31 18.35 -1.13 -4.34
N ARG A 32 18.53 -2.36 -3.84
CA ARG A 32 18.06 -2.76 -2.50
C ARG A 32 18.72 -1.93 -1.39
N ALA A 33 20.02 -1.72 -1.47
CA ALA A 33 20.77 -0.92 -0.50
C ALA A 33 20.32 0.55 -0.49
N ILE A 34 20.14 1.16 -1.67
CA ILE A 34 19.60 2.53 -1.79
C ILE A 34 18.21 2.61 -1.15
N ARG A 35 17.30 1.69 -1.51
CA ARG A 35 15.93 1.69 -0.95
C ARG A 35 15.92 1.48 0.55
N ARG A 36 16.83 0.64 1.07
CA ARG A 36 17.00 0.44 2.51
C ARG A 36 17.49 1.70 3.20
N LEU A 37 18.52 2.38 2.68
CA LEU A 37 19.01 3.63 3.27
C LEU A 37 17.92 4.71 3.30
N VAL A 38 17.17 4.88 2.21
CA VAL A 38 16.03 5.82 2.16
C VAL A 38 15.02 5.49 3.26
N HIS A 39 14.67 4.21 3.42
CA HIS A 39 13.73 3.78 4.45
C HIS A 39 14.21 4.08 5.87
N GLU A 40 15.48 3.79 6.17
CA GLU A 40 16.07 4.06 7.50
C GLU A 40 16.18 5.56 7.77
N LEU A 41 16.60 6.37 6.78
CA LEU A 41 16.67 7.83 6.91
C LEU A 41 15.29 8.46 7.17
N GLU A 42 14.24 7.97 6.50
CA GLU A 42 12.87 8.45 6.72
C GLU A 42 12.35 8.17 8.14
N ALA A 43 12.89 7.14 8.80
CA ALA A 43 12.52 6.72 10.14
C ALA A 43 13.50 7.18 11.23
N ASP A 44 14.64 7.77 10.86
CA ASP A 44 15.71 8.09 11.79
C ASP A 44 15.28 9.20 12.78
N PRO A 45 15.36 8.96 14.10
CA PRO A 45 15.00 9.94 15.12
C PRO A 45 15.84 11.22 15.06
N ALA A 46 17.02 11.17 14.46
CA ALA A 46 17.93 12.30 14.41
C ALA A 46 17.42 13.46 13.53
N THR A 47 16.53 13.19 12.58
CA THR A 47 15.86 14.25 11.82
C THR A 47 15.03 15.13 12.74
N LEU A 48 14.22 14.53 13.62
CA LEU A 48 13.40 15.29 14.57
C LEU A 48 14.26 15.96 15.65
N ALA A 49 15.32 15.29 16.10
CA ALA A 49 16.29 15.89 17.02
C ALA A 49 16.92 17.16 16.43
N GLY A 50 17.41 17.10 15.19
CA GLY A 50 18.00 18.26 14.51
C GLY A 50 17.02 19.41 14.31
N VAL A 51 15.75 19.11 13.98
CA VAL A 51 14.69 20.13 13.90
C VAL A 51 14.48 20.83 15.25
N ARG A 52 14.50 20.07 16.36
CA ARG A 52 14.36 20.64 17.71
C ARG A 52 15.55 21.48 18.11
N ASP A 53 16.75 21.00 17.83
CA ASP A 53 17.98 21.74 18.12
C ASP A 53 18.02 23.05 17.32
N ALA A 54 17.58 23.04 16.05
CA ALA A 54 17.46 24.24 15.24
C ALA A 54 16.43 25.24 15.81
N LEU A 55 15.24 24.78 16.21
CA LEU A 55 14.24 25.62 16.88
C LEU A 55 14.77 26.20 18.19
N HIS A 56 15.51 25.40 18.98
CA HIS A 56 16.11 25.85 20.23
C HIS A 56 17.21 26.89 20.00
N ALA A 57 17.99 26.75 18.92
CA ALA A 57 18.98 27.72 18.48
C ALA A 57 18.36 29.00 17.86
N GLY A 58 17.03 29.08 17.75
CA GLY A 58 16.31 30.25 17.26
C GLY A 58 16.00 30.25 15.76
N ALA A 59 16.28 29.15 15.05
CA ALA A 59 15.93 29.03 13.64
C ALA A 59 14.41 29.03 13.43
N GLY A 60 13.98 29.69 12.35
CA GLY A 60 12.59 29.74 11.94
C GLY A 60 12.14 28.48 11.18
N TRP A 61 10.83 28.27 11.10
CA TRP A 61 10.26 27.19 10.30
C TRP A 61 10.56 27.28 8.80
N ASP A 62 10.81 28.49 8.27
CA ASP A 62 11.17 28.67 6.87
C ASP A 62 12.58 28.15 6.58
N GLU A 63 13.54 28.43 7.47
CA GLU A 63 14.92 27.92 7.36
C GLU A 63 14.96 26.39 7.52
N ILE A 64 14.21 25.85 8.47
CA ILE A 64 14.08 24.41 8.68
C ILE A 64 13.45 23.73 7.45
N ALA A 65 12.45 24.36 6.83
CA ALA A 65 11.81 23.82 5.66
C ALA A 65 12.73 23.84 4.43
N ASP A 66 13.49 24.92 4.26
CA ASP A 66 14.50 25.03 3.20
C ASP A 66 15.59 23.95 3.35
N ALA A 67 16.17 23.80 4.54
CA ALA A 67 17.16 22.76 4.84
C ALA A 67 16.63 21.33 4.59
N ALA A 68 15.32 21.12 4.75
CA ALA A 68 14.64 19.85 4.52
C ALA A 68 14.14 19.65 3.08
N GLY A 69 14.24 20.66 2.21
CA GLY A 69 13.63 20.62 0.87
C GLY A 69 12.10 20.51 0.90
N LEU A 70 11.45 21.07 1.92
CA LEU A 70 10.00 21.03 2.13
C LEU A 70 9.40 22.44 2.04
N LYS A 71 8.08 22.51 1.83
CA LYS A 71 7.34 23.76 2.06
C LYS A 71 7.20 24.02 3.56
N PRO A 72 7.22 25.28 4.03
CA PRO A 72 7.11 25.61 5.46
C PRO A 72 5.90 24.99 6.17
N ALA A 73 4.74 25.00 5.52
CA ALA A 73 3.53 24.36 6.05
C ALA A 73 3.69 22.83 6.22
N ALA A 74 4.41 22.17 5.30
CA ALA A 74 4.66 20.75 5.37
C ALA A 74 5.67 20.40 6.48
N ALA A 75 6.72 21.20 6.66
CA ALA A 75 7.68 21.04 7.75
C ALA A 75 6.99 21.20 9.12
N ARG A 76 6.18 22.26 9.30
CA ARG A 76 5.36 22.44 10.51
C ARG A 76 4.42 21.26 10.73
N TRP A 77 3.66 20.84 9.72
CA TRP A 77 2.75 19.71 9.86
C TRP A 77 3.48 18.41 10.25
N ARG A 78 4.70 18.20 9.75
CA ARG A 78 5.47 16.99 10.02
C ARG A 78 6.06 16.98 11.42
N TRP A 79 6.59 18.11 11.91
CA TRP A 79 7.46 18.14 13.10
C TRP A 79 7.01 19.04 14.24
N SER A 80 5.89 19.75 14.10
CA SER A 80 5.29 20.45 15.24
C SER A 80 4.50 19.50 16.15
N GLY A 81 4.46 19.86 17.44
CA GLY A 81 3.75 19.11 18.49
C GLY A 81 4.67 18.21 19.30
N THR A 82 4.06 17.33 20.09
CA THR A 82 4.80 16.38 20.94
C THR A 82 5.30 15.18 20.14
N ASP A 83 6.24 14.41 20.71
CA ASP A 83 6.70 13.14 20.11
C ASP A 83 5.55 12.16 19.86
N VAL A 84 4.59 12.10 20.78
CA VAL A 84 3.42 11.23 20.67
C VAL A 84 2.56 11.64 19.47
N ASP A 85 2.30 12.95 19.32
CA ASP A 85 1.49 13.47 18.21
C ASP A 85 2.15 13.22 16.86
N ILE A 86 3.47 13.45 16.79
CA ILE A 86 4.27 13.25 15.58
C ILE A 86 4.31 11.76 15.22
N ALA A 87 4.59 10.87 16.20
CA ALA A 87 4.61 9.43 15.98
C ALA A 87 3.24 8.91 15.50
N ALA A 88 2.14 9.37 16.12
CA ALA A 88 0.78 9.01 15.72
C ALA A 88 0.46 9.46 14.29
N ARG A 89 0.86 10.68 13.92
CA ARG A 89 0.68 11.23 12.55
C ARG A 89 1.45 10.41 11.51
N LEU A 90 2.71 10.06 11.80
CA LEU A 90 3.54 9.26 10.91
C LEU A 90 3.02 7.82 10.78
N ALA A 91 2.55 7.22 11.88
CA ALA A 91 1.91 5.90 11.85
C ALA A 91 0.61 5.91 11.01
N ALA A 92 -0.23 6.94 11.16
CA ALA A 92 -1.46 7.09 10.38
C ALA A 92 -1.21 7.33 8.88
N GLY A 93 -0.09 7.97 8.52
CA GLY A 93 0.38 8.06 7.13
C GLY A 93 0.74 6.69 6.56
N ARG A 94 1.57 5.92 7.27
CA ARG A 94 1.99 4.57 6.86
C ARG A 94 0.81 3.60 6.72
N LYS A 95 -0.16 3.65 7.64
CA LYS A 95 -1.38 2.81 7.61
C LYS A 95 -2.24 3.06 6.36
N ARG A 96 -2.22 4.27 5.79
CA ARG A 96 -2.95 4.58 4.55
C ARG A 96 -2.28 4.02 3.31
N GLY A 97 -0.94 3.91 3.28
CA GLY A 97 -0.19 3.34 2.16
C GLY A 97 -0.19 1.81 2.12
N ALA A 98 -0.36 1.16 3.28
CA ALA A 98 -0.37 -0.30 3.41
C ALA A 98 -1.77 -0.94 3.33
N ARG A 99 -2.81 -0.18 2.94
CA ARG A 99 -4.17 -0.74 2.87
C ARG A 99 -4.20 -1.81 1.77
N PRO A 100 -4.57 -3.07 2.09
CA PRO A 100 -4.86 -4.07 1.08
C PRO A 100 -5.86 -3.47 0.08
N SER A 101 -5.70 -3.79 -1.20
CA SER A 101 -6.65 -3.37 -2.23
C SER A 101 -8.06 -3.61 -1.72
N SER A 102 -8.92 -2.59 -1.77
CA SER A 102 -10.33 -2.72 -1.39
C SER A 102 -11.14 -3.56 -2.38
N VAL A 103 -10.48 -4.07 -3.43
CA VAL A 103 -11.07 -4.99 -4.39
C VAL A 103 -11.43 -6.29 -3.65
N PRO A 104 -12.71 -6.65 -3.57
CA PRO A 104 -13.14 -7.91 -2.99
C PRO A 104 -12.52 -9.07 -3.77
N THR A 105 -11.94 -10.04 -3.07
CA THR A 105 -11.31 -11.23 -3.68
C THR A 105 -12.34 -12.26 -4.15
N GLU A 106 -13.47 -12.36 -3.45
CA GLU A 106 -14.55 -13.33 -3.70
C GLU A 106 -15.60 -12.83 -4.70
N LEU A 107 -15.17 -12.28 -5.84
CA LEU A 107 -16.10 -11.91 -6.92
C LEU A 107 -16.14 -13.00 -8.00
N PRO A 108 -17.31 -13.34 -8.56
CA PRO A 108 -17.40 -14.31 -9.64
C PRO A 108 -16.64 -13.85 -10.88
N GLY A 109 -16.10 -14.81 -11.63
CA GLY A 109 -15.18 -14.58 -12.75
C GLY A 109 -13.81 -14.05 -12.29
N LEU A 110 -12.94 -13.73 -13.23
CA LEU A 110 -11.58 -13.23 -12.98
C LEU A 110 -11.49 -11.73 -13.27
N SER A 111 -10.63 -10.98 -12.58
CA SER A 111 -10.21 -9.67 -13.12
C SER A 111 -9.47 -9.85 -14.45
N VAL A 112 -9.40 -8.81 -15.28
CA VAL A 112 -8.67 -8.86 -16.56
C VAL A 112 -7.21 -9.27 -16.36
N ALA A 113 -6.56 -8.81 -15.28
CA ALA A 113 -5.19 -9.19 -14.93
C ALA A 113 -5.07 -10.67 -14.54
N GLN A 114 -6.02 -11.19 -13.76
CA GLN A 114 -6.06 -12.61 -13.40
C GLN A 114 -6.33 -13.49 -14.63
N ALA A 115 -7.22 -13.07 -15.53
CA ALA A 115 -7.48 -13.77 -16.79
C ALA A 115 -6.23 -13.79 -17.68
N ALA A 116 -5.52 -12.66 -17.79
CA ALA A 116 -4.26 -12.56 -18.53
C ALA A 116 -3.20 -13.52 -18.00
N ALA A 117 -3.03 -13.57 -16.66
CA ALA A 117 -2.11 -14.50 -16.01
C ALA A 117 -2.52 -15.96 -16.23
N THR A 118 -3.81 -16.28 -16.13
CA THR A 118 -4.34 -17.64 -16.31
C THR A 118 -4.18 -18.13 -17.75
N LEU A 119 -4.38 -17.25 -18.73
CA LEU A 119 -4.26 -17.57 -20.16
C LEU A 119 -2.82 -17.44 -20.69
N GLY A 120 -1.88 -16.93 -19.89
CA GLY A 120 -0.51 -16.68 -20.33
C GLY A 120 -0.40 -15.60 -21.42
N VAL A 121 -1.31 -14.64 -21.45
CA VAL A 121 -1.36 -13.56 -22.47
C VAL A 121 -1.28 -12.18 -21.82
N THR A 122 -1.15 -11.13 -22.63
CA THR A 122 -1.20 -9.76 -22.13
C THR A 122 -2.63 -9.32 -21.79
N VAL A 123 -2.78 -8.36 -20.88
CA VAL A 123 -4.07 -7.72 -20.56
C VAL A 123 -4.77 -7.17 -21.81
N GLN A 124 -4.01 -6.58 -22.73
CA GLN A 124 -4.54 -6.07 -23.99
C GLN A 124 -5.08 -7.19 -24.89
N ALA A 125 -4.44 -8.36 -24.90
CA ALA A 125 -4.96 -9.53 -25.61
C ALA A 125 -6.29 -10.02 -25.02
N VAL A 126 -6.46 -9.97 -23.68
CA VAL A 126 -7.74 -10.27 -23.04
C VAL A 126 -8.84 -9.31 -23.48
N TYR A 127 -8.58 -7.99 -23.47
CA TYR A 127 -9.55 -7.01 -23.98
C TYR A 127 -9.94 -7.26 -25.44
N LEU A 128 -8.96 -7.61 -26.29
CA LEU A 128 -9.20 -7.93 -27.68
C LEU A 128 -10.01 -9.22 -27.86
N GLN A 129 -9.80 -10.22 -27.00
CA GLN A 129 -10.58 -11.45 -27.02
C GLN A 129 -12.03 -11.20 -26.57
N VAL A 130 -12.25 -10.39 -25.53
CA VAL A 130 -13.58 -9.95 -25.10
C VAL A 130 -14.28 -9.18 -26.22
N SER A 131 -13.62 -8.21 -26.85
CA SER A 131 -14.23 -7.41 -27.92
C SER A 131 -14.57 -8.25 -29.17
N ARG A 132 -13.85 -9.36 -29.39
CA ARG A 132 -14.10 -10.33 -30.46
C ARG A 132 -15.13 -11.40 -30.07
N GLY A 133 -15.74 -11.30 -28.88
CA GLY A 133 -16.71 -12.27 -28.37
C GLY A 133 -16.12 -13.64 -28.02
N LYS A 134 -14.78 -13.75 -27.93
CA LYS A 134 -14.10 -15.01 -27.57
C LYS A 134 -14.05 -15.27 -26.07
N LEU A 135 -14.22 -14.22 -25.26
CA LEU A 135 -14.31 -14.31 -23.80
C LEU A 135 -15.55 -13.55 -23.35
N ALA A 136 -16.29 -14.11 -22.40
CA ALA A 136 -17.40 -13.42 -21.78
C ALA A 136 -16.88 -12.42 -20.74
N SER A 137 -17.45 -11.21 -20.73
CA SER A 137 -17.20 -10.24 -19.66
C SER A 137 -18.51 -9.71 -19.11
N ARG A 138 -18.59 -9.55 -17.78
CA ARG A 138 -19.75 -8.99 -17.08
C ARG A 138 -19.29 -7.93 -16.09
N THR A 139 -20.17 -6.98 -15.81
CA THR A 139 -20.00 -6.12 -14.64
C THR A 139 -20.66 -6.80 -13.46
N VAL A 140 -19.94 -6.99 -12.36
CA VAL A 140 -20.49 -7.43 -11.08
C VAL A 140 -20.62 -6.21 -10.19
N GLU A 141 -21.83 -5.95 -9.72
CA GLU A 141 -22.14 -4.88 -8.78
C GLU A 141 -22.26 -5.46 -7.37
N LEU A 142 -21.62 -4.80 -6.39
CA LEU A 142 -21.73 -5.15 -4.98
C LEU A 142 -22.91 -4.44 -4.33
N PRO A 143 -23.41 -4.95 -3.19
CA PRO A 143 -24.44 -4.29 -2.40
C PRO A 143 -24.10 -2.88 -1.93
N ASP A 144 -22.81 -2.51 -1.92
CA ASP A 144 -22.33 -1.16 -1.59
C ASP A 144 -22.23 -0.22 -2.80
N GLY A 145 -22.74 -0.63 -3.96
CA GLY A 145 -22.79 0.15 -5.21
C GLY A 145 -21.49 0.14 -6.01
N ARG A 146 -20.45 -0.58 -5.59
CA ARG A 146 -19.21 -0.71 -6.36
C ARG A 146 -19.38 -1.70 -7.50
N SER A 147 -18.87 -1.36 -8.68
CA SER A 147 -18.95 -2.18 -9.88
C SER A 147 -17.57 -2.61 -10.38
N TYR A 148 -17.41 -3.89 -10.71
CA TYR A 148 -16.16 -4.47 -11.18
C TYR A 148 -16.34 -5.24 -12.49
N LYS A 149 -15.42 -5.07 -13.44
CA LYS A 149 -15.38 -5.87 -14.66
C LYS A 149 -14.76 -7.24 -14.39
N ARG A 150 -15.46 -8.30 -14.75
CA ARG A 150 -15.05 -9.70 -14.56
C ARG A 150 -15.10 -10.45 -15.88
N VAL A 151 -14.09 -11.26 -16.12
CA VAL A 151 -13.89 -12.10 -17.30
C VAL A 151 -14.17 -13.55 -16.91
N PHE A 152 -14.98 -14.24 -17.70
CA PHE A 152 -15.34 -15.63 -17.48
C PHE A 152 -14.66 -16.47 -18.56
N LEU A 153 -13.90 -17.47 -18.13
CA LEU A 153 -13.23 -18.43 -19.01
C LEU A 153 -14.12 -19.67 -19.13
N ASP A 154 -14.24 -20.23 -20.33
CA ASP A 154 -14.97 -21.48 -20.54
C ASP A 154 -14.27 -22.60 -19.74
N GLY A 155 -14.92 -23.11 -18.69
CA GLY A 155 -14.41 -24.18 -17.82
C GLY A 155 -13.87 -23.75 -16.45
N ALA A 156 -13.98 -22.48 -16.05
CA ALA A 156 -13.78 -22.08 -14.65
C ALA A 156 -15.07 -22.30 -13.84
N PRO A 157 -15.01 -22.75 -12.57
CA PRO A 157 -16.20 -23.06 -11.79
C PRO A 157 -17.07 -21.81 -11.63
N ASP A 158 -18.30 -21.90 -12.13
CA ASP A 158 -19.36 -20.91 -11.96
C ASP A 158 -19.94 -21.12 -10.55
N ASP A 159 -19.21 -20.67 -9.52
CA ASP A 159 -19.71 -20.77 -8.15
C ASP A 159 -20.74 -19.65 -7.91
N ALA A 160 -21.90 -19.86 -8.54
CA ALA A 160 -23.12 -19.08 -8.39
C ALA A 160 -24.23 -20.03 -7.94
N SER A 161 -24.16 -20.45 -6.67
CA SER A 161 -25.33 -20.93 -5.92
C SER A 161 -25.21 -20.43 -4.49
N ILE A 162 -25.30 -19.10 -4.32
CA ILE A 162 -25.79 -18.56 -3.06
C ILE A 162 -27.31 -18.77 -3.08
N GLU A 163 -27.74 -20.01 -2.82
CA GLU A 163 -29.07 -20.23 -2.25
C GLU A 163 -29.01 -19.68 -0.82
N LEU A 164 -29.63 -18.51 -0.62
CA LEU A 164 -29.98 -18.04 0.71
C LEU A 164 -30.85 -19.13 1.36
N PRO A 165 -30.52 -19.62 2.58
CA PRO A 165 -31.46 -20.47 3.29
C PRO A 165 -32.69 -19.62 3.64
N THR A 166 -33.76 -19.85 2.89
CA THR A 166 -35.11 -19.42 3.24
C THR A 166 -35.43 -20.04 4.58
N ARG A 167 -35.38 -19.25 5.67
CA ARG A 167 -35.96 -19.66 6.95
C ARG A 167 -37.45 -19.89 6.71
N SER A 168 -37.84 -21.15 6.59
CA SER A 168 -39.22 -21.59 6.64
C SER A 168 -39.79 -21.17 8.00
N HIS A 169 -40.72 -20.23 7.95
CA HIS A 169 -41.67 -19.95 9.00
C HIS A 169 -42.43 -21.27 9.27
N ILE A 170 -42.17 -21.91 10.41
CA ILE A 170 -43.12 -22.87 10.97
C ILE A 170 -44.02 -22.03 11.86
N GLU A 171 -45.20 -21.71 11.34
CA GLU A 171 -46.38 -21.46 12.16
C GLU A 171 -46.80 -22.80 12.75
N ASP A 172 -46.58 -23.00 14.04
CA ASP A 172 -47.36 -23.99 14.81
C ASP A 172 -48.45 -23.22 15.55
N GLY A 173 -49.63 -23.22 14.94
CA GLY A 173 -50.89 -22.99 15.65
C GLY A 173 -51.59 -24.32 15.83
N ALA A 174 -51.84 -24.73 17.08
CA ALA A 174 -52.91 -25.65 17.42
C ALA A 174 -53.39 -25.44 18.87
N THR A 175 -54.63 -25.00 18.92
CA THR A 175 -55.65 -24.85 19.97
C THR A 175 -55.91 -26.06 20.89
N ASP A 176 -56.35 -25.72 22.11
CA ASP A 176 -57.32 -26.37 23.04
C ASP A 176 -57.28 -27.87 23.34
N ASP A 177 -57.14 -28.18 24.63
CA ASP A 177 -58.18 -28.82 25.47
C ASP A 177 -58.08 -28.31 26.93
#